data_AF-A0A381RI97-F1
#
_entry.id   AF-A0A381RI97-F1
#
_cell.length_a   1.000
_cell.length_b   1.000
_cell.length_c   1.000
_cell.angle_alpha   90.00
_cell.angle_beta   90.00
_cell.angle_gamma   90.00
#
_symmetry.space_group_name_H-M   'P 1'
#
loop_
_entity.id
_entity.type
_entity.pdbx_description
1 polymer ?
#
loop_
_entity_poly.entity_id
_entity_poly.type
_entity_poly.pdbx_seq_one_letter_code
_entity_poly.pdbx_strand_id
1 'polypeptide(L)'
;MLIYEKRKRKNSNNQLSINEKFIINNKASDNEVLTIRLSIKSDPITLKKSINIFKTYSIILNKKGIFEKHMNDNVSYFVANLYEPGYFNNDQNIQGFTFYFISEYQIDDKRRYDQMKQDVNTVNKILNGKITYDHNTENKEV
;
A
#
# COMPACT_ATOMS: atom_id res chain seq x y z
N MET A 1 15.45 -29.28 42.24
CA MET A 1 15.16 -30.21 41.14
C MET A 1 13.83 -29.77 40.53
N LEU A 2 13.83 -29.10 39.37
CA LEU A 2 12.59 -28.66 38.70
C LEU A 2 12.26 -29.64 37.57
N ILE A 3 11.06 -30.22 37.64
CA ILE A 3 10.53 -31.19 36.69
C ILE A 3 9.99 -30.43 35.47
N TYR A 4 10.55 -30.72 34.29
CA TYR A 4 10.12 -30.16 33.01
C TYR A 4 8.99 -31.01 32.42
N GLU A 5 7.74 -30.56 32.54
CA GLU A 5 6.62 -31.16 31.81
C GLU A 5 6.58 -30.65 30.37
N LYS A 6 6.88 -31.53 29.41
CA LYS A 6 6.64 -31.32 27.97
C LYS A 6 5.13 -31.27 27.70
N ARG A 7 4.53 -30.07 27.69
CA ARG A 7 3.22 -29.87 27.07
C ARG A 7 3.35 -29.94 25.55
N LYS A 8 2.83 -31.01 24.95
CA LYS A 8 2.60 -31.13 23.50
C LYS A 8 1.72 -29.96 23.04
N ARG A 9 2.28 -29.04 22.24
CA ARG A 9 1.49 -28.03 21.53
C ARG A 9 0.62 -28.76 20.50
N LYS A 10 -0.69 -28.74 20.72
CA LYS A 10 -1.69 -29.08 19.70
C LYS A 10 -1.48 -28.12 18.52
N ASN A 11 -1.26 -28.67 17.33
CA ASN A 11 -1.32 -27.92 16.07
C ASN A 11 -2.70 -27.26 15.98
N SER A 12 -2.79 -25.96 16.26
CA SER A 12 -3.91 -25.16 15.79
C SER A 12 -3.65 -24.88 14.32
N ASN A 13 -4.29 -25.65 13.45
CA ASN A 13 -4.50 -25.28 12.06
C ASN A 13 -5.34 -23.98 12.04
N ASN A 14 -4.69 -22.84 12.26
CA ASN A 14 -5.27 -21.53 12.00
C ASN A 14 -5.21 -21.32 10.48
N GLN A 15 -6.06 -22.04 9.77
CA GLN A 15 -6.28 -21.82 8.35
C GLN A 15 -7.11 -20.53 8.24
N LEU A 16 -6.42 -19.39 8.12
CA LEU A 16 -7.02 -18.13 7.72
C LEU A 16 -7.54 -18.32 6.29
N SER A 17 -8.84 -18.59 6.15
CA SER A 17 -9.53 -18.62 4.86
C SER A 17 -9.64 -17.21 4.31
N ILE A 18 -8.62 -16.79 3.57
CA ILE A 18 -8.62 -15.54 2.80
C ILE A 18 -9.45 -15.78 1.55
N ASN A 19 -10.75 -15.44 1.62
CA ASN A 19 -11.68 -15.45 0.48
C ASN A 19 -11.57 -14.16 -0.36
N GLU A 20 -10.35 -13.78 -0.73
CA GLU A 20 -10.07 -12.88 -1.85
C GLU A 20 -8.88 -13.49 -2.60
N LYS A 21 -9.10 -13.98 -3.83
CA LYS A 21 -8.05 -14.57 -4.69
C LYS A 21 -7.05 -13.48 -5.09
N PHE A 22 -6.11 -13.19 -4.19
CA PHE A 22 -4.93 -12.40 -4.50
C PHE A 22 -3.91 -13.32 -5.17
N ILE A 23 -3.85 -13.28 -6.50
CA ILE A 23 -2.87 -14.04 -7.29
C ILE A 23 -1.69 -13.11 -7.57
N ILE A 24 -0.62 -13.22 -6.76
CA ILE A 24 0.70 -12.73 -7.20
C ILE A 24 1.27 -13.84 -8.09
N ASN A 25 1.50 -13.55 -9.37
CA ASN A 25 2.04 -14.52 -10.31
C ASN A 25 3.41 -15.02 -9.84
N ASN A 26 3.49 -16.32 -9.54
CA ASN A 26 4.67 -16.96 -8.94
C ASN A 26 5.81 -17.24 -9.96
N LYS A 27 5.97 -16.39 -10.98
CA LYS A 27 7.14 -16.44 -11.87
C LYS A 27 8.08 -15.33 -11.43
N ALA A 28 8.92 -15.68 -10.46
CA ALA A 28 10.03 -14.88 -9.96
C ALA A 28 11.10 -14.67 -11.05
N SER A 29 10.81 -13.81 -12.02
CA SER A 29 11.81 -13.22 -12.92
C SER A 29 11.73 -11.70 -13.02
N ASP A 30 10.58 -11.09 -12.68
CA ASP A 30 10.41 -9.64 -12.76
C ASP A 30 9.73 -9.11 -11.50
N ASN A 31 10.41 -8.21 -10.81
CA ASN A 31 9.93 -7.47 -9.64
C ASN A 31 8.64 -6.69 -9.99
N GLU A 32 7.47 -7.28 -9.74
CA GLU A 32 6.17 -6.67 -10.05
C GLU A 32 5.93 -5.43 -9.19
N VAL A 33 5.54 -4.32 -9.82
CA VAL A 33 5.16 -3.09 -9.11
C VAL A 33 3.66 -3.13 -8.84
N LEU A 34 3.27 -3.27 -7.58
CA LEU A 34 1.87 -3.19 -7.16
C LEU A 34 1.48 -1.73 -6.95
N THR A 35 0.41 -1.28 -7.61
CA THR A 35 -0.03 0.12 -7.53
C THR A 35 -1.52 0.29 -7.20
N ILE A 36 -1.84 1.40 -6.53
CA ILE A 36 -3.19 1.93 -6.37
C ILE A 36 -3.15 3.43 -6.66
N ARG A 37 -4.00 3.90 -7.57
CA ARG A 37 -4.08 5.32 -7.94
C ARG A 37 -5.30 5.97 -7.32
N LEU A 38 -5.12 7.17 -6.80
CA LEU A 38 -6.19 8.02 -6.28
C LEU A 38 -6.17 9.33 -7.07
N SER A 39 -7.15 9.56 -7.94
CA SER A 39 -7.34 10.86 -8.58
C SER A 39 -8.34 11.71 -7.80
N ILE A 40 -8.04 12.99 -7.63
CA ILE A 40 -8.89 13.94 -6.91
C ILE A 40 -9.87 14.54 -7.92
N LYS A 41 -11.18 14.48 -7.62
CA LYS A 41 -12.23 14.98 -8.52
C LYS A 41 -12.58 16.46 -8.30
N SER A 42 -12.27 16.97 -7.11
CA SER A 42 -12.58 18.32 -6.66
C SER A 42 -11.36 19.25 -6.79
N ASP A 43 -11.40 20.39 -6.11
CA ASP A 43 -10.32 21.37 -6.12
C ASP A 43 -8.96 20.72 -5.82
N PRO A 44 -7.92 21.06 -6.60
CA PRO A 44 -6.59 20.56 -6.38
C PRO A 44 -6.10 20.77 -4.96
N ILE A 45 -5.30 19.82 -4.47
CA ILE A 45 -4.74 19.88 -3.12
C ILE A 45 -3.31 20.41 -3.14
N THR A 46 -2.95 21.21 -2.14
CA THR A 46 -1.57 21.67 -1.97
C THR A 46 -0.74 20.63 -1.24
N LEU A 47 0.58 20.62 -1.46
CA LEU A 47 1.52 19.75 -0.74
C LEU A 47 1.38 19.90 0.79
N LYS A 48 1.19 21.12 1.28
CA LYS A 48 0.96 21.39 2.72
C LYS A 48 -0.24 20.63 3.27
N LYS A 49 -1.36 20.62 2.53
CA LYS A 49 -2.57 19.90 2.94
C LYS A 49 -2.37 18.38 2.83
N SER A 50 -1.68 17.91 1.79
CA SER A 50 -1.31 16.49 1.64
C SER A 50 -0.46 15.98 2.81
N ILE A 51 0.57 16.74 3.23
CA ILE A 51 1.42 16.41 4.38
C ILE A 51 0.56 16.25 5.65
N ASN A 52 -0.37 17.16 5.90
CA ASN A 52 -1.23 17.10 7.08
C ASN A 52 -2.13 15.86 7.08
N ILE A 53 -2.73 15.52 5.94
CA ILE A 53 -3.58 14.34 5.79
C ILE A 53 -2.74 13.07 6.03
N PHE A 54 -1.62 12.94 5.32
CA PHE A 54 -0.76 11.76 5.34
C PHE A 54 -0.06 11.52 6.68
N LYS A 55 0.31 12.59 7.41
CA LYS A 55 0.90 12.47 8.74
C LYS A 55 0.01 11.70 9.71
N THR A 56 -1.31 11.84 9.61
CA THR A 56 -2.30 11.12 10.46
C THR A 56 -2.23 9.61 10.26
N TYR A 57 -1.77 9.17 9.08
CA TYR A 57 -1.60 7.76 8.72
C TYR A 57 -0.14 7.32 8.74
N SER A 58 0.74 8.08 9.39
CA SER A 58 2.19 7.83 9.43
C SER A 58 2.83 7.67 8.04
N ILE A 59 2.29 8.38 7.05
CA ILE A 59 2.85 8.53 5.72
C ILE A 59 3.60 9.86 5.70
N ILE A 60 4.92 9.84 5.48
CA ILE A 60 5.80 10.99 5.71
C ILE A 60 6.52 11.36 4.42
N LEU A 61 6.64 12.66 4.14
CA LEU A 61 7.39 13.17 2.99
C LEU A 61 8.89 13.00 3.26
N ASN A 62 9.59 12.31 2.36
CA ASN A 62 11.03 12.10 2.47
C ASN A 62 11.83 13.19 1.73
N LYS A 63 13.15 13.13 1.85
CA LYS A 63 14.08 14.10 1.24
C LYS A 63 14.09 14.07 -0.29
N LYS A 64 13.56 13.01 -0.92
CA LYS A 64 13.44 12.87 -2.39
C LYS A 64 12.13 13.47 -2.92
N GLY A 65 11.31 14.06 -2.05
CA GLY A 65 10.05 14.66 -2.46
C GLY A 65 8.95 13.64 -2.77
N ILE A 66 9.02 12.42 -2.25
CA ILE A 66 7.91 11.45 -2.29
C ILE A 66 7.53 11.06 -0.87
N PHE A 67 6.30 10.59 -0.66
CA PHE A 67 5.94 10.08 0.65
C PHE A 67 6.31 8.61 0.79
N GLU A 68 6.53 8.19 2.04
CA GLU A 68 6.80 6.80 2.39
C GLU A 68 6.04 6.42 3.65
N LYS A 69 5.61 5.16 3.70
CA LYS A 69 5.03 4.51 4.87
C LYS A 69 6.00 3.46 5.36
N HIS A 70 6.31 3.47 6.65
CA HIS A 70 7.15 2.45 7.27
C HIS A 70 6.29 1.41 7.99
N MET A 71 6.74 0.15 7.97
CA MET A 71 6.25 -0.93 8.81
C MET A 71 7.47 -1.57 9.50
N ASN A 72 7.57 -1.40 10.82
CA ASN A 72 8.79 -1.65 11.58
C ASN A 72 9.93 -0.77 11.02
N ASP A 73 11.13 -1.33 10.82
CA ASP A 73 12.31 -0.60 10.36
C ASP A 73 12.42 -0.48 8.83
N ASN A 74 11.45 -1.00 8.08
CA ASN A 74 11.49 -1.05 6.63
C ASN A 74 10.37 -0.20 5.99
N VAL A 75 10.68 0.36 4.82
CA VAL A 75 9.66 1.02 4.00
C VAL A 75 8.68 -0.02 3.46
N SER A 76 7.41 0.18 3.78
CA SER A 76 6.29 -0.64 3.32
C SER A 76 5.87 -0.25 1.91
N TYR A 77 5.58 1.02 1.66
CA TYR A 77 5.22 1.51 0.33
C TYR A 77 5.53 3.00 0.19
N PHE A 78 5.50 3.48 -1.04
CA PHE A 78 5.70 4.89 -1.40
C PHE A 78 4.41 5.50 -1.93
N VAL A 79 4.34 6.84 -1.87
CA VAL A 79 3.29 7.63 -2.51
C VAL A 79 3.95 8.72 -3.36
N ALA A 80 3.73 8.64 -4.66
CA ALA A 80 4.18 9.61 -5.66
C ALA A 80 3.02 10.54 -6.08
N ASN A 81 3.36 11.65 -6.71
CA ASN A 81 2.40 12.46 -7.45
C ASN A 81 1.83 11.60 -8.60
N LEU A 82 0.52 11.71 -8.86
CA LEU A 82 -0.12 10.97 -9.95
C LEU A 82 0.47 11.34 -11.32
N TYR A 83 0.92 12.59 -11.46
CA TYR A 83 1.50 13.11 -12.69
C TYR A 83 3.01 13.20 -12.61
N GLU A 84 3.67 13.10 -13.76
CA GLU A 84 5.11 13.31 -13.89
C GLU A 84 5.49 14.71 -13.36
N PRO A 85 6.62 14.82 -12.67
CA PRO A 85 7.71 13.84 -12.54
C PRO A 85 7.56 12.86 -11.35
N GLY A 86 6.39 12.79 -10.71
CA GLY A 86 6.11 11.84 -9.62
C GLY A 86 6.60 12.25 -8.24
N TYR A 87 7.46 13.28 -8.13
CA TYR A 87 7.81 13.92 -6.86
C TYR A 87 6.98 15.19 -6.63
N PHE A 88 6.91 15.62 -5.37
CA PHE A 88 6.23 16.83 -4.92
C PHE A 88 7.24 17.95 -4.67
N ASN A 89 7.05 19.13 -5.27
CA ASN A 89 7.92 20.29 -5.05
C ASN A 89 7.11 21.58 -4.87
N ASN A 90 6.77 21.88 -3.61
CA ASN A 90 5.92 23.04 -3.27
C ASN A 90 4.61 23.11 -4.07
N ASP A 91 4.13 21.95 -4.54
CA ASP A 91 2.99 21.84 -5.44
C ASP A 91 1.74 22.48 -4.82
N GLN A 92 1.10 23.35 -5.59
CA GLN A 92 -0.19 23.95 -5.22
C GLN A 92 -1.38 23.27 -5.90
N ASN A 93 -1.11 22.38 -6.86
CA ASN A 93 -2.11 21.76 -7.74
C ASN A 93 -1.87 20.25 -7.89
N ILE A 94 -1.88 19.52 -6.77
CA ILE A 94 -1.82 18.06 -6.81
C ILE A 94 -3.20 17.55 -7.19
N GLN A 95 -3.26 16.76 -8.26
CA GLN A 95 -4.50 16.21 -8.82
C GLN A 95 -4.68 14.73 -8.48
N GLY A 96 -3.71 14.11 -7.81
CA GLY A 96 -3.82 12.74 -7.36
C GLY A 96 -2.52 12.18 -6.82
N PHE A 97 -2.59 10.90 -6.45
CA PHE A 97 -1.52 10.15 -5.84
C PHE A 97 -1.42 8.75 -6.46
N THR A 98 -0.19 8.26 -6.59
CA THR A 98 0.10 6.87 -6.93
C THR A 98 0.77 6.20 -5.73
N PHE A 99 0.08 5.26 -5.12
CA PHE A 99 0.60 4.41 -4.04
C PHE A 99 1.22 3.18 -4.66
N TYR A 100 2.45 2.84 -4.29
CA TYR A 100 3.13 1.70 -4.91
C TYR A 100 4.22 1.07 -4.05
N PHE A 101 4.51 -0.20 -4.34
CA PHE A 101 5.70 -0.88 -3.88
C PHE A 101 6.14 -1.97 -4.86
N ILE A 102 7.40 -2.40 -4.73
CA ILE A 102 7.95 -3.52 -5.48
C ILE A 102 7.72 -4.80 -4.69
N SER A 103 7.10 -5.79 -5.33
CA SER A 103 6.84 -7.12 -4.80
C SER A 103 8.16 -7.89 -4.64
N GLU A 104 8.38 -8.47 -3.46
CA GLU A 104 9.62 -9.17 -3.09
C GLU A 104 9.32 -10.55 -2.46
N TYR A 105 8.26 -10.65 -1.63
CA TYR A 105 7.87 -11.85 -0.90
C TYR A 105 6.35 -11.90 -0.67
N GLN A 106 5.68 -12.95 -1.15
CA GLN A 106 4.21 -13.03 -1.23
C GLN A 106 3.44 -12.74 0.06
N ILE A 107 3.89 -13.24 1.23
CA ILE A 107 3.16 -13.04 2.50
C ILE A 107 3.28 -11.59 2.98
N ASP A 108 4.49 -11.04 2.94
CA ASP A 108 4.73 -9.65 3.34
C ASP A 108 4.09 -8.69 2.34
N ASP A 109 4.07 -9.02 1.05
CA ASP A 109 3.45 -8.20 0.01
C ASP A 109 1.93 -8.15 0.14
N LYS A 110 1.28 -9.26 0.50
CA LYS A 110 -0.16 -9.24 0.82
C LYS A 110 -0.44 -8.28 1.98
N ARG A 111 0.33 -8.37 3.07
CA ARG A 111 0.14 -7.50 4.24
C ARG A 111 0.36 -6.02 3.88
N ARG A 112 1.40 -5.73 3.08
CA ARG A 112 1.69 -4.37 2.57
C ARG A 112 0.55 -3.86 1.71
N TYR A 113 0.04 -4.69 0.80
CA TYR A 113 -1.05 -4.32 -0.11
C TYR A 113 -2.37 -4.08 0.63
N ASP A 114 -2.71 -4.92 1.62
CA ASP A 114 -3.91 -4.73 2.44
C ASP A 114 -3.83 -3.41 3.26
N GLN A 115 -2.66 -3.11 3.83
CA GLN A 115 -2.44 -1.84 4.53
C GLN A 115 -2.55 -0.66 3.55
N MET A 116 -1.93 -0.75 2.38
CA MET A 116 -1.98 0.27 1.35
C MET A 116 -3.43 0.53 0.88
N LYS A 117 -4.22 -0.53 0.68
CA LYS A 117 -5.67 -0.44 0.40
C LYS A 117 -6.41 0.29 1.50
N GLN A 118 -6.17 -0.05 2.77
CA GLN A 118 -6.83 0.59 3.90
C GLN A 118 -6.51 2.09 3.97
N ASP A 119 -5.23 2.45 3.80
CA ASP A 119 -4.76 3.83 3.85
C ASP A 119 -5.34 4.65 2.68
N VAL A 120 -5.32 4.12 1.45
CA VAL A 120 -5.93 4.77 0.27
C VAL A 120 -7.42 5.03 0.49
N ASN A 121 -8.17 4.04 0.98
CA ASN A 121 -9.61 4.21 1.22
C ASN A 121 -9.88 5.26 2.31
N THR A 122 -9.04 5.33 3.34
CA THR A 122 -9.21 6.30 4.41
C THR A 122 -8.86 7.71 3.96
N VAL A 123 -7.79 7.88 3.19
CA VAL A 123 -7.45 9.15 2.53
C VAL A 123 -8.57 9.57 1.56
N ASN A 124 -9.11 8.63 0.79
CA ASN A 124 -10.16 8.92 -0.18
C ASN A 124 -11.46 9.43 0.47
N LYS A 125 -11.77 9.01 1.71
CA LYS A 125 -12.91 9.59 2.47
C LYS A 125 -12.75 11.09 2.72
N ILE A 126 -11.51 11.59 2.77
CA ILE A 126 -11.21 13.03 2.97
C ILE A 126 -11.16 13.76 1.63
N LEU A 127 -10.55 13.14 0.61
CA LEU A 127 -10.29 13.78 -0.68
C LEU A 127 -11.43 13.63 -1.69
N ASN A 128 -12.36 12.71 -1.45
CA ASN A 128 -13.51 12.42 -2.31
C ASN A 128 -13.12 12.20 -3.80
N GLY A 129 -12.11 11.36 -4.01
CA GLY A 129 -11.54 11.06 -5.32
C GLY A 129 -12.10 9.80 -5.98
N LYS A 130 -11.42 9.36 -7.04
CA LYS A 130 -11.62 8.06 -7.70
C LYS A 130 -10.41 7.18 -7.42
N ILE A 131 -10.64 5.99 -6.88
CA ILE A 131 -9.61 4.97 -6.70
C ILE A 131 -9.58 4.09 -7.96
N THR A 132 -8.39 3.73 -8.42
CA THR A 132 -8.16 2.75 -9.48
C THR A 132 -7.08 1.78 -9.04
N TYR A 133 -7.37 0.49 -9.15
CA TYR A 133 -6.45 -0.60 -8.84
C TYR A 133 -5.88 -1.09 -10.17
N ASP A 134 -4.56 -1.20 -10.27
CA ASP A 134 -3.95 -1.83 -11.45
C ASP A 134 -4.40 -3.31 -11.46
N HIS A 135 -5.08 -3.70 -12.54
CA HIS A 135 -5.58 -5.05 -12.72
C HIS A 135 -4.43 -5.95 -13.15
N ASN A 136 -3.98 -6.82 -12.25
CA ASN A 136 -3.52 -8.16 -12.62
C ASN A 136 -4.57 -9.21 -12.22
N THR A 137 -5.85 -8.87 -12.42
CA THR A 137 -6.96 -9.84 -12.40
C THR A 137 -7.41 -10.09 -13.83
N GLU A 138 -6.62 -10.85 -14.59
CA GLU A 138 -7.15 -11.54 -15.76
C GLU A 138 -8.11 -12.64 -15.28
N ASN A 139 -9.42 -12.36 -15.35
CA ASN A 139 -10.40 -13.42 -15.52
C ASN A 139 -10.51 -13.71 -17.02
N LYS A 140 -9.77 -14.71 -17.50
CA LYS A 140 -10.19 -15.49 -18.66
C LYS A 140 -10.68 -16.83 -18.14
N GLU A 141 -11.99 -16.93 -17.94
CA GLU A 141 -12.65 -18.23 -17.99
C GLU A 141 -13.37 -18.28 -19.33
N VAL A 142 -12.97 -19.27 -20.14
CA VAL A 142 -13.65 -19.75 -21.35
C VAL A 142 -14.84 -20.60 -20.92
#